data_AF-A0A1I1MV90-F1
#
_entry.id   AF-A0A1I1MV90-F1
#
_cell.length_a   1.000
_cell.length_b   1.000
_cell.length_c   1.000
_cell.angle_alpha   90.00
_cell.angle_beta   90.00
_cell.angle_gamma   90.00
#
_symmetry.space_group_name_H-M   'P 1'
#
loop_
_entity.id
_entity.type
_entity.pdbx_description
1 polymer ?
#
loop_
_entity_poly.entity_id
_entity_poly.type
_entity_poly.pdbx_seq_one_letter_code
_entity_poly.pdbx_strand_id
1 'polypeptide(L)'
;LLDKNDILPSMTEQYDPYENAIAERINGVLKQEFAIDKYNTNLEIKTKLVQNTIKIYNNFRPHLSNYMLTPQEMHNQNKVKRKQYKNKKGSDFKSLPLNY
;
A
#
# COMPACT_ATOMS: atom_id res chain seq x y z
N LEU A 1 -2.02 -5.00 25.73
CA LEU A 1 -1.16 -5.66 24.73
C LEU A 1 -0.18 -4.67 24.13
N LEU A 2 -0.66 -3.58 23.53
CA LEU A 2 0.18 -2.54 22.90
C LEU A 2 1.13 -1.85 23.89
N ASP A 3 0.62 -1.40 25.03
CA ASP A 3 1.40 -0.79 26.11
C ASP A 3 2.51 -1.72 26.63
N LYS A 4 2.22 -3.02 26.78
CA LYS A 4 3.20 -4.05 27.15
C LYS A 4 4.30 -4.28 26.09
N ASN A 5 4.11 -3.80 24.87
CA ASN A 5 5.08 -3.91 23.77
C ASN A 5 5.63 -2.54 23.35
N ASP A 6 5.43 -1.49 24.16
CA ASP A 6 5.84 -0.12 23.88
C ASP A 6 5.35 0.42 22.52
N ILE A 7 4.18 -0.05 22.07
CA ILE A 7 3.55 0.42 20.83
C ILE A 7 2.55 1.53 21.17
N LEU A 8 2.83 2.74 20.71
CA LEU A 8 1.92 3.88 20.84
C LEU A 8 0.71 3.72 19.89
N PRO A 9 -0.53 3.65 20.41
CA PRO A 9 -1.71 3.65 19.56
C PRO A 9 -1.93 5.06 19.00
N SER A 10 -1.97 5.19 17.68
CA SER A 10 -2.39 6.41 16.99
C SER A 10 -3.84 6.26 16.58
N MET A 11 -4.76 6.51 17.51
CA MET A 11 -6.20 6.54 17.22
C MET A 11 -6.58 7.97 16.83
N THR A 12 -7.35 8.10 15.76
CA THR A 12 -7.86 9.39 15.30
C THR A 12 -9.36 9.44 15.57
N GLU A 13 -9.78 10.41 16.38
CA GLU A 13 -11.19 10.62 16.75
C GLU A 13 -11.92 11.50 15.73
N GLN A 14 -11.17 12.23 14.91
CA GLN A 14 -11.70 12.93 13.75
C GLN A 14 -11.87 11.95 12.60
N TYR A 15 -13.09 11.91 12.05
CA TYR A 15 -13.50 11.07 10.93
C TYR A 15 -12.86 11.53 9.60
N ASP A 16 -11.53 11.69 9.56
CA ASP A 16 -10.82 12.08 8.35
C ASP A 16 -10.72 10.87 7.40
N PRO A 17 -11.46 10.88 6.27
CA PRO A 17 -11.45 9.76 5.32
C PRO A 17 -10.07 9.51 4.70
N TYR A 18 -9.14 10.48 4.75
CA TYR A 18 -7.84 10.39 4.11
C TYR A 18 -6.83 9.54 4.90
N GLU A 19 -7.01 9.38 6.21
CA GLU A 19 -6.07 8.63 7.05
C GLU A 19 -6.11 7.13 6.75
N ASN A 20 -7.29 6.59 6.44
CA ASN A 20 -7.47 5.18 6.09
C ASN A 20 -7.55 4.93 4.57
N ALA A 21 -7.58 5.98 3.75
CA ALA A 21 -7.80 5.88 2.30
C ALA A 21 -6.81 4.95 1.59
N ILE A 22 -5.55 4.90 2.04
CA ILE A 22 -4.53 4.01 1.46
C ILE A 22 -4.89 2.55 1.74
N ALA A 23 -5.24 2.22 2.99
CA ALA A 23 -5.59 0.86 3.39
C ALA A 23 -6.90 0.41 2.71
N GLU A 24 -7.90 1.28 2.62
CA GLU A 24 -9.14 1.00 1.91
C GLU A 24 -8.91 0.72 0.43
N ARG A 25 -8.06 1.51 -0.23
CA ARG A 25 -7.68 1.28 -1.63
C ARG A 25 -6.99 -0.07 -1.80
N ILE A 26 -6.06 -0.43 -0.92
CA ILE A 26 -5.38 -1.73 -0.96
C ILE A 26 -6.41 -2.86 -0.78
N ASN A 27 -7.27 -2.76 0.24
CA ASN A 27 -8.30 -3.75 0.50
C ASN A 27 -9.29 -3.91 -0.66
N GLY A 28 -9.69 -2.81 -1.31
CA GLY A 28 -10.52 -2.81 -2.51
C GLY A 28 -9.85 -3.56 -3.66
N VAL A 29 -8.57 -3.28 -3.91
CA VAL A 29 -7.77 -3.98 -4.93
C VAL A 29 -7.69 -5.48 -4.65
N LEU A 30 -7.39 -5.88 -3.40
CA LEU A 30 -7.32 -7.30 -3.05
C LEU A 30 -8.66 -8.02 -3.25
N LYS A 31 -9.78 -7.40 -2.84
CA LYS A 31 -11.11 -7.97 -3.02
C LYS A 31 -11.48 -8.12 -4.50
N GLN A 32 -11.29 -7.05 -5.29
CA GLN A 32 -11.66 -6.99 -6.70
C GLN A 32 -10.79 -7.88 -7.59
N GLU A 33 -9.46 -7.84 -7.43
CA GLU A 33 -8.53 -8.58 -8.30
C GLU A 33 -8.50 -10.08 -8.01
N PHE A 34 -8.71 -10.49 -6.75
CA PHE A 34 -8.63 -11.89 -6.34
C PHE A 34 -10.00 -12.54 -6.08
N ALA A 35 -11.09 -11.82 -6.37
CA ALA A 35 -12.46 -12.30 -6.24
C ALA A 35 -12.78 -12.92 -4.86
N ILE A 36 -12.16 -12.37 -3.79
CA ILE A 36 -12.22 -12.91 -2.43
C ILE A 36 -13.66 -12.91 -1.90
N ASP A 37 -14.44 -11.92 -2.29
CA ASP A 37 -15.83 -11.72 -1.90
C ASP A 37 -16.84 -12.27 -2.91
N LYS A 38 -16.39 -12.76 -4.07
CA LYS A 38 -17.27 -13.21 -5.16
C LYS A 38 -17.94 -14.55 -4.88
N TYR A 39 -17.28 -15.44 -4.14
CA TYR A 39 -17.76 -16.80 -3.89
C TYR A 39 -18.13 -17.01 -2.43
N ASN A 40 -19.27 -17.65 -2.20
CA ASN A 40 -19.69 -18.01 -0.86
C ASN A 40 -19.02 -19.32 -0.41
N THR A 41 -17.73 -19.24 -0.10
CA THR A 41 -16.91 -20.35 0.41
C THR A 41 -16.89 -20.40 1.94
N ASN A 42 -16.50 -21.55 2.51
CA ASN A 42 -16.34 -21.70 3.97
C ASN A 42 -15.20 -20.80 4.49
N LEU A 43 -15.18 -20.57 5.80
CA LEU A 43 -14.19 -19.68 6.43
C LEU A 43 -12.76 -20.15 6.18
N GLU A 44 -12.49 -21.46 6.26
CA GLU A 44 -11.15 -22.01 6.08
C GLU A 44 -10.56 -21.72 4.68
N ILE A 45 -11.37 -21.93 3.63
CA ILE A 45 -10.98 -21.66 2.24
C ILE A 45 -10.79 -20.15 2.05
N LYS A 46 -11.67 -19.31 2.60
CA LYS A 46 -11.51 -17.85 2.55
C LYS A 46 -10.23 -17.39 3.22
N THR A 47 -9.89 -17.95 4.38
CA THR A 47 -8.63 -17.63 5.08
C THR A 47 -7.42 -18.00 4.23
N LYS A 48 -7.39 -19.19 3.63
CA LYS A 48 -6.30 -19.60 2.72
C LYS A 48 -6.20 -18.71 1.49
N LEU A 49 -7.35 -18.33 0.90
CA LEU A 49 -7.40 -17.43 -0.24
C LEU A 49 -6.81 -16.06 0.11
N VAL A 50 -7.26 -15.45 1.22
CA VAL A 50 -6.75 -14.16 1.70
C VAL A 50 -5.24 -14.22 1.95
N GLN A 51 -4.74 -15.26 2.61
CA GLN A 51 -3.31 -15.46 2.86
C GLN A 51 -2.52 -15.52 1.55
N ASN A 52 -2.99 -16.29 0.57
CA ASN A 52 -2.37 -16.40 -0.74
C ASN A 52 -2.38 -15.07 -1.49
N THR A 53 -3.52 -14.37 -1.47
CA THR A 53 -3.66 -13.04 -2.09
C THR A 53 -2.67 -12.03 -1.49
N ILE A 54 -2.57 -11.95 -0.16
CA ILE A 54 -1.60 -11.07 0.50
C ILE A 54 -0.18 -11.43 0.10
N LYS A 55 0.17 -12.72 0.06
CA LYS A 55 1.49 -13.19 -0.37
C LYS A 55 1.78 -12.78 -1.81
N ILE A 56 0.81 -12.94 -2.72
CA ILE A 56 0.94 -12.57 -4.13
C ILE A 56 1.14 -11.05 -4.27
N TYR A 57 0.29 -10.27 -3.62
CA TYR A 57 0.36 -8.80 -3.66
C TYR A 57 1.72 -8.29 -3.16
N ASN A 58 2.19 -8.79 -2.02
CA ASN A 58 3.41 -8.28 -1.39
C ASN A 58 4.70 -8.69 -2.10
N ASN A 59 4.75 -9.89 -2.70
CA ASN A 59 6.00 -10.47 -3.22
C ASN A 59 6.09 -10.56 -4.74
N PHE A 60 4.97 -10.48 -5.46
CA PHE A 60 4.96 -10.73 -6.91
C PHE A 60 4.30 -9.62 -7.74
N ARG A 61 3.55 -8.70 -7.12
CA ARG A 61 2.88 -7.60 -7.83
C ARG A 61 3.81 -6.38 -7.87
N PRO A 62 4.43 -6.02 -9.01
CA PRO A 62 5.16 -4.77 -9.12
C PRO A 62 4.19 -3.59 -9.17
N HIS A 63 4.55 -2.49 -8.49
CA HIS A 63 3.72 -1.28 -8.48
C HIS A 63 4.41 -0.10 -9.16
N LEU A 64 3.70 0.58 -10.08
CA LEU A 64 4.23 1.73 -10.80
C LEU A 64 4.63 2.90 -9.87
N SER A 65 3.88 3.12 -8.79
CA SER A 65 4.17 4.12 -7.75
C SER A 65 5.42 3.78 -6.94
N ASN A 66 5.82 2.51 -6.97
CA ASN A 66 6.99 1.94 -6.30
C ASN A 66 8.13 1.66 -7.29
N TYR A 67 8.21 2.39 -8.41
CA TYR A 67 9.24 2.18 -9.44
C TYR A 67 9.26 0.76 -10.01
N MET A 68 8.10 0.11 -10.11
CA MET A 68 7.96 -1.29 -10.54
C MET A 68 8.56 -2.32 -9.57
N LEU A 69 8.85 -1.92 -8.33
CA LEU A 69 9.18 -2.84 -7.26
C LEU A 69 7.91 -3.36 -6.57
N THR A 70 8.03 -4.54 -5.98
CA THR A 70 7.00 -5.14 -5.14
C THR A 70 6.92 -4.42 -3.78
N PRO A 71 5.79 -4.51 -3.06
CA PRO A 71 5.69 -3.93 -1.72
C PRO A 71 6.78 -4.42 -0.77
N GLN A 72 7.13 -5.71 -0.81
CA GLN A 72 8.18 -6.28 0.04
C GLN A 72 9.57 -5.72 -0.29
N GLU A 73 9.91 -5.61 -1.58
CA GLU A 73 11.18 -5.01 -2.00
C GLU A 73 11.27 -3.53 -1.60
N MET A 74 10.17 -2.79 -1.76
CA MET A 74 10.09 -1.39 -1.29
C MET A 74 10.19 -1.25 0.22
N HIS A 75 9.63 -2.18 0.97
CA HIS A 75 9.71 -2.17 2.43
C HIS A 75 11.15 -2.40 2.91
N ASN A 76 11.90 -3.28 2.23
CA ASN A 76 13.26 -3.65 2.61
C ASN A 76 14.33 -2.60 2.25
N GLN A 77 14.01 -1.60 1.42
CA GLN A 77 14.97 -0.55 1.04
C GLN A 77 14.84 0.69 1.93
N ASN A 78 15.97 1.38 2.18
CA ASN A 78 16.06 2.54 3.07
C ASN A 78 16.11 3.91 2.36
N LYS A 79 16.05 3.95 1.03
CA LYS A 79 16.15 5.18 0.22
C LYS A 79 14.86 5.41 -0.57
N VAL A 80 13.78 5.78 0.12
CA VAL A 80 12.48 6.03 -0.52
C VAL A 80 12.43 7.47 -1.06
N LYS A 81 12.63 7.66 -2.37
CA LYS A 81 12.11 8.88 -3.04
C LYS A 81 10.68 8.56 -3.48
N ARG A 82 9.67 9.22 -2.89
CA ARG A 82 8.28 9.00 -3.32
C ARG A 82 8.08 9.52 -4.74
N LYS A 83 7.48 8.71 -5.61
CA LYS A 83 7.10 9.14 -6.96
C LYS A 83 5.99 10.18 -6.84
N GLN A 84 6.31 11.43 -7.18
CA GLN A 84 5.35 12.53 -7.19
C GLN A 84 4.75 12.66 -8.59
N TYR A 85 3.43 12.73 -8.66
CA TYR A 85 2.70 13.02 -9.88
C TYR A 85 2.24 14.47 -9.79
N LYS A 86 3.14 15.42 -10.09
CA LYS A 86 2.76 16.84 -10.16
C LYS A 86 1.86 17.03 -11.38
N ASN A 87 0.65 17.50 -11.18
CA ASN A 87 -0.17 18.02 -12.28
C ASN A 87 0.54 19.27 -12.81
N LYS A 88 1.01 19.26 -14.06
CA LYS A 88 1.52 20.47 -14.72
C LYS A 88 0.38 21.47 -14.90
N LYS A 89 0.13 22.27 -13.87
CA LYS A 89 -0.46 23.61 -14.01
C LYS A 89 0.36 24.54 -13.13
N GLY A 90 1.34 25.20 -13.75
CA GLY A 90 2.04 26.36 -13.19
C GLY A 90 3.48 26.14 -12.75
N SER A 91 4.33 27.09 -13.16
CA SER A 91 5.72 27.36 -12.79
C SER A 91 6.83 26.56 -13.48
N ASP A 92 7.40 27.22 -14.49
CA ASP A 92 8.81 27.10 -14.88
C ASP A 92 9.71 27.16 -13.65
N PHE A 93 10.38 26.06 -13.30
CA PHE A 93 11.58 26.14 -12.49
C PHE A 93 12.58 25.09 -12.98
N LYS A 94 13.72 25.62 -13.44
CA LYS A 94 14.88 24.92 -14.00
C LYS A 94 15.17 23.61 -13.27
N SER A 95 15.23 22.51 -14.02
CA SER A 95 15.83 21.27 -13.56
C SER A 95 17.29 21.51 -13.20
N LEU A 96 17.61 21.57 -11.91
CA LEU A 96 19.00 21.51 -11.46
C LEU A 96 19.54 20.10 -11.75
N PRO A 97 20.76 19.97 -12.29
CA PRO A 97 21.37 18.67 -12.53
C PRO A 97 21.80 18.07 -11.18
N LEU A 98 21.47 16.81 -10.95
CA LEU A 98 22.12 16.02 -9.90
C LEU A 98 23.17 15.14 -10.59
N ASN A 99 24.41 15.63 -10.56
CA ASN A 99 25.61 14.83 -10.80
C ASN A 99 25.76 13.79 -9.68
N TYR A 100 26.16 12.56 -10.05
CA TYR A 100 26.90 11.66 -9.15
C TYR A 100 28.37 11.72 -9.55
#